data_AF-A0A3Q9FUA9-F1
#
_entry.id   AF-A0A3Q9FUA9-F1
#
_cell.length_a   1.000
_cell.length_b   1.000
_cell.length_c   1.000
_cell.angle_alpha   90.00
_cell.angle_beta   90.00
_cell.angle_gamma   90.00
#
_symmetry.space_group_name_H-M   'P 1'
#
loop_
_entity.id
_entity.type
_entity.pdbx_description
1 polymer ?
#
loop_
_entity_poly.entity_id
_entity_poly.type
_entity_poly.pdbx_seq_one_letter_code
_entity_poly.pdbx_strand_id
1 'polypeptide(L)'
;MDTINSGLKTEDTATAMSRYVADAIRRAIARPAALPRHEDVQETTSCLRGFLEELLPAAEAHAGCMPPTAPDGEGARSVVDAARRVLAEGPGDGLRSAVLHMRDLGRACHELRVALPCAQCAYLKADRREAERREDTGGMRDAATRMGVHQREAHAAP
;
A
#
# COMPACT_ATOMS: atom_id res chain seq x y z
N MET A 1 -17.10 -16.14 35.90
CA MET A 1 -16.86 -16.66 34.55
C MET A 1 -17.42 -15.64 33.59
N ASP A 2 -16.57 -14.85 32.93
CA ASP A 2 -16.92 -14.05 31.75
C ASP A 2 -15.62 -13.57 31.10
N THR A 3 -15.25 -14.15 29.95
CA THR A 3 -14.05 -13.75 29.19
C THR A 3 -14.29 -13.97 27.71
N ILE A 4 -15.17 -13.18 27.09
CA ILE A 4 -15.29 -13.11 25.62
C ILE A 4 -15.75 -11.69 25.23
N ASN A 5 -14.84 -10.83 24.73
CA ASN A 5 -15.07 -9.80 23.69
C ASN A 5 -13.96 -8.72 23.62
N SER A 6 -12.75 -9.08 23.20
CA SER A 6 -11.74 -8.08 22.82
C SER A 6 -11.15 -8.26 21.41
N GLY A 7 -11.45 -9.35 20.70
CA GLY A 7 -10.90 -9.61 19.36
C GLY A 7 -11.61 -8.87 18.20
N LEU A 8 -12.88 -8.50 18.36
CA LEU A 8 -13.68 -7.92 17.26
C LEU A 8 -13.44 -6.42 16.98
N LYS A 9 -12.81 -5.66 17.89
CA LYS A 9 -12.62 -4.20 17.69
C LYS A 9 -11.38 -3.83 16.87
N THR A 10 -10.36 -4.68 16.87
CA THR A 10 -9.08 -4.38 16.20
C THR A 10 -9.15 -4.58 14.69
N GLU A 11 -9.87 -5.60 14.22
CA GLU A 11 -10.03 -5.88 12.79
C GLU A 11 -10.86 -4.81 12.07
N ASP A 12 -11.89 -4.28 12.74
CA ASP A 12 -12.69 -3.17 12.23
C ASP A 12 -11.89 -1.88 12.08
N THR A 13 -11.00 -1.61 13.04
CA THR A 13 -10.16 -0.39 13.04
C THR A 13 -9.10 -0.43 11.94
N ALA A 14 -8.43 -1.58 11.76
CA ALA A 14 -7.43 -1.74 10.71
C ALA A 14 -8.06 -1.64 9.31
N THR A 15 -9.25 -2.22 9.14
CA THR A 15 -10.01 -2.14 7.88
C THR A 15 -10.46 -0.70 7.59
N ALA A 16 -10.95 0.02 8.60
CA ALA A 16 -11.33 1.42 8.46
C ALA A 16 -10.13 2.32 8.10
N MET A 17 -8.98 2.13 8.76
CA MET A 17 -7.74 2.85 8.47
C MET A 17 -7.26 2.58 7.03
N SER A 18 -7.30 1.32 6.59
CA SER A 18 -6.93 0.95 5.22
C SER A 18 -7.80 1.64 4.17
N ARG A 19 -9.12 1.73 4.40
CA ARG A 19 -10.05 2.46 3.52
C ARG A 19 -9.77 3.96 3.52
N TYR A 20 -9.52 4.54 4.69
CA TYR A 20 -9.21 5.95 4.83
C TYR A 20 -7.94 6.34 4.04
N VAL A 21 -6.87 5.56 4.18
CA VAL A 21 -5.63 5.76 3.40
C VAL A 21 -5.87 5.57 1.90
N ALA A 22 -6.62 4.54 1.50
CA ALA A 22 -6.94 4.32 0.09
C ALA A 22 -7.72 5.50 -0.52
N ASP A 23 -8.64 6.10 0.25
CA ASP A 23 -9.35 7.29 -0.17
C ASP A 23 -8.46 8.53 -0.23
N ALA A 24 -7.56 8.72 0.74
CA ALA A 24 -6.57 9.80 0.71
C ALA A 24 -5.66 9.72 -0.53
N ILE A 25 -5.18 8.53 -0.88
CA ILE A 25 -4.38 8.28 -2.10
C ILE A 25 -5.20 8.64 -3.34
N ARG A 26 -6.46 8.19 -3.42
CA ARG A 26 -7.35 8.46 -4.56
C ARG A 26 -7.60 9.96 -4.71
N ARG A 27 -7.93 10.66 -3.61
CA ARG A 27 -8.14 12.11 -3.57
C ARG A 27 -6.90 12.88 -4.01
N ALA A 28 -5.73 12.47 -3.55
CA ALA A 28 -4.48 13.12 -3.92
C ALA A 28 -4.16 12.97 -5.42
N ILE A 29 -4.32 11.77 -5.99
CA ILE A 29 -3.99 11.50 -7.40
C ILE A 29 -5.02 12.13 -8.35
N ALA A 30 -6.27 12.31 -7.90
CA ALA A 30 -7.32 12.92 -8.70
C ALA A 30 -6.92 14.34 -9.17
N ARG A 31 -7.39 14.69 -10.37
CA ARG A 31 -7.23 16.04 -10.95
C ARG A 31 -8.54 16.81 -10.85
N PRO A 32 -8.86 17.42 -9.70
CA PRO A 32 -10.07 18.24 -9.58
C PRO A 32 -9.98 19.47 -10.49
N ALA A 33 -11.15 19.93 -10.95
CA ALA A 33 -11.29 21.13 -11.78
C ALA A 33 -10.98 22.43 -11.00
N ALA A 34 -11.04 22.39 -9.68
CA ALA A 34 -10.72 23.50 -8.77
C ALA A 34 -9.66 23.07 -7.75
N LEU A 35 -8.95 24.04 -7.17
CA LEU A 35 -8.01 23.76 -6.08
C LEU A 35 -8.77 23.37 -4.81
N PRO A 36 -8.33 22.31 -4.09
CA PRO A 36 -8.89 21.94 -2.79
C PRO A 36 -8.64 23.03 -1.75
N ARG A 37 -9.40 22.99 -0.65
CA ARG A 37 -9.17 23.91 0.47
C ARG A 37 -7.85 23.58 1.14
N HIS A 38 -7.23 24.58 1.75
CA HIS A 38 -5.96 24.41 2.44
C HIS A 38 -6.03 23.34 3.55
N GLU A 39 -7.12 23.30 4.31
CA GLU A 39 -7.34 22.31 5.37
C GLU A 39 -7.38 20.87 4.82
N ASP A 40 -8.09 20.65 3.70
CA ASP A 40 -8.16 19.34 3.04
C ASP A 40 -6.77 18.88 2.56
N VAL A 41 -5.96 19.81 2.06
CA VAL A 41 -4.58 19.55 1.62
C VAL A 41 -3.73 19.14 2.82
N GLN A 42 -3.79 19.88 3.93
CA GLN A 42 -3.01 19.56 5.13
C GLN A 42 -3.38 18.21 5.74
N GLU A 43 -4.68 17.90 5.85
CA GLU A 43 -5.16 16.62 6.36
C GLU A 43 -4.67 15.47 5.47
N THR A 44 -4.90 15.60 4.15
CA THR A 44 -4.51 14.56 3.18
C THR A 44 -2.99 14.37 3.15
N THR A 45 -2.21 15.46 3.13
CA THR A 45 -0.74 15.40 3.20
C THR A 45 -0.26 14.72 4.48
N SER A 46 -0.84 15.04 5.64
CA SER A 46 -0.45 14.44 6.92
C SER A 46 -0.75 12.94 6.96
N CYS A 47 -1.94 12.54 6.49
CA CYS A 47 -2.32 11.13 6.35
C CYS A 47 -1.36 10.37 5.43
N LEU A 48 -1.06 10.92 4.26
CA LEU A 48 -0.19 10.26 3.28
C LEU A 48 1.25 10.18 3.77
N ARG A 49 1.77 11.21 4.44
CA ARG A 49 3.12 11.20 5.00
C ARG A 49 3.28 10.11 6.04
N GLY A 50 2.36 10.02 7.01
CA GLY A 50 2.40 8.99 8.04
C GLY A 50 2.31 7.58 7.46
N PHE A 51 1.43 7.37 6.47
CA PHE A 51 1.34 6.09 5.79
C PHE A 51 2.62 5.74 5.01
N LEU A 52 3.23 6.73 4.35
CA LEU A 52 4.47 6.54 3.60
C LEU A 52 5.64 6.19 4.51
N GLU A 53 5.76 6.87 5.66
CA GLU A 53 6.75 6.59 6.70
C GLU A 53 6.60 5.18 7.29
N GLU A 54 5.37 4.69 7.46
CA GLU A 54 5.09 3.32 7.90
C GLU A 54 5.47 2.28 6.83
N LEU A 55 5.17 2.55 5.56
CA LEU A 55 5.34 1.61 4.45
C LEU A 55 6.80 1.48 4.00
N LEU A 56 7.56 2.57 4.09
CA LEU A 56 8.90 2.67 3.52
C LEU A 56 9.88 1.62 4.05
N PRO A 57 9.98 1.32 5.38
CA PRO A 57 10.90 0.30 5.88
C PRO A 57 10.63 -1.10 5.30
N ALA A 58 9.36 -1.46 5.12
CA ALA A 58 8.98 -2.75 4.51
C ALA A 58 9.38 -2.80 3.03
N ALA A 59 9.22 -1.70 2.30
CA ALA A 59 9.65 -1.59 0.91
C ALA A 59 11.16 -1.65 0.74
N GLU A 60 11.90 -0.99 1.62
CA GLU A 60 13.37 -1.05 1.66
C GLU A 60 13.86 -2.48 1.92
N ALA A 61 13.29 -3.16 2.92
CA ALA A 61 13.61 -4.55 3.22
C ALA A 61 13.32 -5.46 2.01
N HIS A 62 12.17 -5.25 1.35
CA HIS A 62 11.80 -6.02 0.17
C HIS A 62 12.77 -5.80 -1.01
N ALA A 63 13.07 -4.54 -1.33
CA ALA A 63 14.00 -4.18 -2.40
C ALA A 63 15.43 -4.69 -2.11
N GLY A 64 15.85 -4.70 -0.84
CA GLY A 64 17.15 -5.23 -0.41
C GLY A 64 17.28 -6.76 -0.50
N CYS A 65 16.16 -7.48 -0.47
CA CYS A 65 16.15 -8.94 -0.67
C CYS A 65 16.27 -9.36 -2.14
N MET A 66 16.13 -8.43 -3.09
CA MET A 66 16.20 -8.74 -4.52
C MET A 66 17.63 -8.67 -5.05
N PRO A 67 18.02 -9.55 -5.99
CA PRO A 67 19.28 -9.43 -6.69
C PRO A 67 19.41 -8.07 -7.38
N PRO A 68 20.61 -7.44 -7.39
CA PRO A 68 20.81 -6.16 -8.07
C PRO A 68 20.47 -6.20 -9.55
N THR A 69 20.67 -7.34 -10.21
CA THR A 69 20.46 -7.55 -11.64
C THR A 69 19.04 -8.00 -11.99
N ALA A 70 18.16 -8.22 -11.01
CA ALA A 70 16.77 -8.55 -11.28
C ALA A 70 16.04 -7.28 -11.78
N PRO A 71 15.35 -7.31 -12.94
CA PRO A 71 14.62 -6.15 -13.46
C PRO A 71 13.62 -5.58 -12.44
N ASP A 72 12.93 -6.45 -11.71
CA ASP A 72 11.99 -6.07 -10.65
C ASP A 72 12.68 -5.35 -9.48
N GLY A 73 13.96 -5.65 -9.23
CA GLY A 73 14.76 -5.05 -8.18
C GLY A 73 15.15 -3.60 -8.46
N GLU A 74 15.46 -3.28 -9.72
CA GLU A 74 15.73 -1.88 -10.11
C GLU A 74 14.46 -1.02 -9.96
N GLY A 75 13.33 -1.53 -10.42
CA GLY A 75 12.03 -0.88 -10.25
C GLY A 75 11.69 -0.62 -8.78
N ALA A 76 11.80 -1.65 -7.92
CA ALA A 76 11.50 -1.52 -6.49
C ALA A 76 12.42 -0.49 -5.79
N ARG A 77 13.73 -0.49 -6.08
CA ARG A 77 14.66 0.49 -5.54
C ARG A 77 14.36 1.91 -6.02
N SER A 78 14.04 2.07 -7.31
CA SER A 78 13.67 3.37 -7.89
C SER A 78 12.43 3.96 -7.20
N VAL A 79 11.41 3.14 -6.92
CA VAL A 79 10.20 3.57 -6.19
C VAL A 79 10.53 3.95 -4.75
N VAL A 80 11.36 3.17 -4.04
CA VAL A 80 11.84 3.50 -2.68
C VAL A 80 12.58 4.83 -2.67
N ASP A 81 13.49 5.06 -3.62
CA ASP A 81 14.24 6.30 -3.72
C ASP A 81 13.35 7.50 -4.05
N ALA A 82 12.33 7.31 -4.89
CA ALA A 82 11.32 8.33 -5.17
C ALA A 82 10.52 8.70 -3.91
N ALA A 83 10.06 7.70 -3.15
CA ALA A 83 9.36 7.92 -1.90
C ALA A 83 10.21 8.68 -0.87
N ARG A 84 11.49 8.33 -0.73
CA ARG A 84 12.44 9.04 0.14
C ARG A 84 12.61 10.50 -0.26
N ARG A 85 12.77 10.78 -1.56
CA ARG A 85 12.87 12.15 -2.07
C ARG A 85 11.64 12.98 -1.72
N VAL A 86 10.45 12.44 -2.00
CA VAL A 86 9.19 13.12 -1.68
C VAL A 86 9.04 13.37 -0.18
N LEU A 87 9.43 12.41 0.68
CA LEU A 87 9.40 12.62 2.14
C LEU A 87 10.40 13.67 2.63
N ALA A 88 11.56 13.77 1.99
CA ALA A 88 12.58 14.78 2.33
C ALA A 88 12.15 16.19 1.89
N GLU A 89 11.30 16.27 0.85
CA GLU A 89 10.70 17.51 0.40
C GLU A 89 9.58 17.99 1.34
N GLY A 90 9.37 19.31 1.34
CA GLY A 90 8.25 19.94 2.03
C GLY A 90 7.18 20.42 1.06
N PRO A 91 6.02 20.89 1.57
CA PRO A 91 4.92 21.41 0.73
C PRO A 91 5.25 22.73 0.00
N GLY A 92 6.38 23.37 0.28
CA GLY A 92 6.73 24.70 -0.24
C GLY A 92 5.85 25.83 0.34
N ASP A 93 5.95 27.03 -0.23
CA ASP A 93 5.44 28.27 0.38
C ASP A 93 4.01 28.68 -0.02
N GLY A 94 3.30 27.87 -0.82
CA GLY A 94 1.95 28.23 -1.29
C GLY A 94 1.02 27.06 -1.52
N LEU A 95 -0.29 27.34 -1.63
CA LEU A 95 -1.30 26.30 -1.81
C LEU A 95 -1.04 25.45 -3.06
N ARG A 96 -0.56 26.05 -4.16
CA ARG A 96 -0.24 25.31 -5.37
C ARG A 96 0.91 24.32 -5.17
N SER A 97 2.00 24.73 -4.51
CA SER A 97 3.11 23.82 -4.21
C SER A 97 2.67 22.74 -3.22
N ALA A 98 1.84 23.08 -2.23
CA ALA A 98 1.32 22.12 -1.28
C ALA A 98 0.45 21.05 -1.96
N VAL A 99 -0.38 21.43 -2.93
CA VAL A 99 -1.18 20.49 -3.73
C VAL A 99 -0.31 19.58 -4.61
N LEU A 100 0.80 20.10 -5.17
CA LEU A 100 1.76 19.29 -5.92
C LEU A 100 2.44 18.28 -4.99
N HIS A 101 2.94 18.73 -3.84
CA HIS A 101 3.54 17.84 -2.85
C HIS A 101 2.57 16.76 -2.33
N MET A 102 1.31 17.11 -2.05
CA MET A 102 0.25 16.16 -1.70
C MET A 102 0.05 15.10 -2.80
N ARG A 103 0.09 15.51 -4.08
CA ARG A 103 -0.01 14.61 -5.24
C ARG A 103 1.17 13.68 -5.35
N ASP A 104 2.38 14.19 -5.16
CA ASP A 104 3.60 13.42 -5.23
C ASP A 104 3.66 12.38 -4.11
N LEU A 105 3.23 12.75 -2.89
CA LEU A 105 3.00 11.80 -1.80
C LEU A 105 1.97 10.73 -2.18
N GLY A 106 0.83 11.12 -2.77
CA GLY A 106 -0.20 10.19 -3.20
C GLY A 106 0.32 9.19 -4.24
N ARG A 107 1.11 9.64 -5.20
CA ARG A 107 1.77 8.79 -6.21
C ARG A 107 2.78 7.85 -5.56
N ALA A 108 3.67 8.35 -4.72
CA ALA A 108 4.66 7.53 -4.01
C ALA A 108 4.00 6.44 -3.16
N CYS A 109 2.92 6.77 -2.42
CA CYS A 109 2.14 5.80 -1.67
C CYS A 109 1.52 4.73 -2.57
N HIS A 110 0.95 5.13 -3.72
CA HIS A 110 0.37 4.19 -4.67
C HIS A 110 1.42 3.26 -5.29
N GLU A 111 2.53 3.83 -5.77
CA GLU A 111 3.62 3.07 -6.39
C GLU A 111 4.25 2.08 -5.40
N LEU A 112 4.52 2.48 -4.16
CA LEU A 112 5.02 1.56 -3.14
C LEU A 112 4.02 0.45 -2.82
N ARG A 113 2.72 0.76 -2.73
CA ARG A 113 1.68 -0.27 -2.51
C ARG A 113 1.62 -1.29 -3.64
N VAL A 114 1.94 -0.88 -4.87
CA VAL A 114 1.98 -1.77 -6.04
C VAL A 114 3.31 -2.54 -6.10
N ALA A 115 4.42 -1.90 -5.75
CA ALA A 115 5.76 -2.51 -5.76
C ALA A 115 5.96 -3.51 -4.62
N LEU A 116 5.28 -3.31 -3.49
CA LEU A 116 5.32 -4.25 -2.38
C LEU A 116 4.45 -5.48 -2.66
N PRO A 117 4.99 -6.71 -2.48
CA PRO A 117 4.19 -7.91 -2.58
C PRO A 117 3.17 -7.88 -1.46
N CYS A 118 1.89 -7.96 -1.83
CA CYS A 118 0.84 -8.10 -0.83
C CYS A 118 1.13 -9.33 0.02
N ALA A 119 1.27 -9.14 1.34
CA ALA A 119 1.60 -10.22 2.28
C ALA A 119 0.62 -11.40 2.18
N GLN A 120 -0.68 -11.10 1.99
CA GLN A 120 -1.72 -12.10 1.79
C GLN A 120 -1.52 -12.86 0.46
N CYS A 121 -1.17 -12.17 -0.63
CA CYS A 121 -0.81 -12.83 -1.88
C CYS A 121 0.45 -13.70 -1.72
N ALA A 122 1.47 -13.22 -1.00
CA ALA A 122 2.67 -13.99 -0.74
C ALA A 122 2.37 -15.27 0.07
N TYR A 123 1.54 -15.15 1.11
CA TYR A 123 1.05 -16.26 1.91
C TYR A 123 0.29 -17.29 1.06
N LEU A 124 -0.71 -16.84 0.27
CA LEU A 124 -1.50 -17.75 -0.57
C LEU A 124 -0.66 -18.41 -1.68
N LYS A 125 0.37 -17.73 -2.20
CA LYS A 125 1.36 -18.34 -3.11
C LYS A 125 2.20 -19.40 -2.39
N ALA A 126 2.64 -19.14 -1.16
CA ALA A 126 3.40 -20.10 -0.37
C ALA A 126 2.56 -21.33 -0.02
N ASP A 127 1.30 -21.13 0.37
CA ASP A 127 0.32 -22.18 0.68
C ASP A 127 0.05 -23.06 -0.54
N ARG A 128 -0.15 -22.46 -1.72
CA ARG A 128 -0.26 -23.19 -2.99
C ARG A 128 0.99 -24.03 -3.29
N ARG A 129 2.19 -23.47 -3.13
CA ARG A 129 3.45 -24.19 -3.36
C ARG A 129 3.64 -25.36 -2.40
N GLU A 130 3.16 -25.24 -1.17
CA GLU A 130 3.18 -26.35 -0.22
C GLU A 130 2.19 -27.46 -0.61
N ALA A 131 0.98 -27.10 -1.04
CA ALA A 131 0.03 -28.08 -1.59
C ALA A 131 0.59 -28.79 -2.82
N GLU A 132 1.27 -28.06 -3.71
CA GLU A 132 1.96 -28.61 -4.89
C GLU A 132 3.05 -29.62 -4.50
N ARG A 133 3.89 -29.30 -3.51
CA ARG A 133 4.91 -30.25 -2.98
C ARG A 133 4.31 -31.54 -2.43
N ARG A 134 3.06 -31.49 -1.95
CA ARG A 134 2.32 -32.65 -1.41
C ARG A 134 1.45 -33.34 -2.47
N GLU A 135 1.49 -32.88 -3.72
CA GLU A 135 0.60 -33.32 -4.80
C GLU A 135 -0.90 -33.17 -4.45
N ASP A 136 -1.23 -32.26 -3.55
CA ASP A 136 -2.60 -32.00 -3.09
C ASP A 136 -3.35 -31.07 -4.05
N THR A 137 -4.05 -31.70 -5.01
CA THR A 137 -4.86 -30.97 -5.99
C THR A 137 -6.03 -30.19 -5.40
N GLY A 138 -6.56 -30.61 -4.24
CA GLY A 138 -7.61 -29.91 -3.50
C GLY A 138 -7.05 -28.61 -2.90
N GLY A 139 -5.97 -28.71 -2.13
CA GLY A 139 -5.28 -27.56 -1.54
C GLY A 139 -4.82 -26.53 -2.58
N MET A 140 -4.33 -26.99 -3.75
CA MET A 140 -3.98 -26.09 -4.87
C MET A 140 -5.19 -25.30 -5.39
N ARG A 141 -6.36 -25.94 -5.54
CA ARG A 141 -7.59 -25.30 -6.01
C ARG A 141 -8.15 -24.31 -4.99
N ASP A 142 -8.09 -24.66 -3.70
CA ASP A 142 -8.57 -23.80 -2.61
C ASP A 142 -7.68 -22.56 -2.44
N ALA A 143 -6.36 -22.71 -2.54
CA ALA A 143 -5.44 -21.58 -2.55
C ALA A 143 -5.67 -20.66 -3.76
N ALA A 144 -5.93 -21.22 -4.95
CA ALA A 144 -6.26 -20.44 -6.14
C ALA A 144 -7.59 -19.67 -6.01
N THR A 145 -8.61 -20.31 -5.42
CA THR A 145 -9.91 -19.67 -5.15
C THR A 145 -9.76 -18.49 -4.21
N ARG A 146 -9.07 -18.68 -3.08
CA ARG A 146 -8.78 -17.61 -2.10
C ARG A 146 -7.96 -16.49 -2.72
N MET A 147 -6.97 -16.81 -3.56
CA MET A 147 -6.20 -15.81 -4.30
C MET A 147 -7.11 -14.97 -5.20
N GLY A 148 -8.00 -15.60 -5.95
CA GLY A 148 -8.92 -14.89 -6.84
C GLY A 148 -9.89 -13.96 -6.10
N VAL A 149 -10.41 -14.38 -4.94
CA VAL A 149 -11.25 -13.53 -4.09
C VAL A 149 -10.45 -12.33 -3.59
N HIS A 150 -9.29 -12.58 -2.98
CA HIS A 150 -8.44 -11.53 -2.43
C HIS A 150 -8.00 -10.52 -3.51
N GLN A 151 -7.62 -10.98 -4.71
CA GLN A 151 -7.25 -10.08 -5.80
C GLN A 151 -8.39 -9.16 -6.24
N ARG A 152 -9.63 -9.66 -6.27
CA ARG A 152 -10.80 -8.82 -6.60
C ARG A 152 -11.11 -7.81 -5.48
N GLU A 153 -10.92 -8.18 -4.23
CA GLU A 153 -11.27 -7.32 -3.09
C GLU A 153 -10.18 -6.28 -2.78
N ALA A 154 -8.92 -6.69 -2.84
CA ALA A 154 -7.77 -5.89 -2.39
C ALA A 154 -6.98 -5.23 -3.54
N HIS A 155 -7.08 -5.77 -4.76
CA HIS A 155 -6.29 -5.35 -5.92
C HIS A 155 -7.12 -4.95 -7.15
N ALA A 156 -8.45 -4.91 -7.05
CA ALA A 156 -9.24 -4.32 -8.12
C ALA A 156 -8.80 -2.86 -8.30
N ALA A 157 -8.40 -2.52 -9.54
CA ALA A 157 -8.12 -1.14 -9.89
C ALA A 157 -9.37 -0.28 -9.62
N PRO A 158 -9.21 0.93 -9.07
CA PRO A 158 -10.32 1.88 -8.93
C PRO A 158 -10.84 2.35 -10.30
#